data_AF-A0A2E9ZHC7-F1
#
_entry.id   AF-A0A2E9ZHC7-F1
#
_cell.length_a   1.000
_cell.length_b   1.000
_cell.length_c   1.000
_cell.angle_alpha   90.00
_cell.angle_beta   90.00
_cell.angle_gamma   90.00
#
_symmetry.space_group_name_H-M   'P 1'
#
loop_
_entity.id
_entity.type
_entity.pdbx_description
1 polymer ?
#
loop_
_entity_poly.entity_id
_entity_poly.type
_entity_poly.pdbx_seq_one_letter_code
_entity_poly.pdbx_strand_id
1 'polypeptide(L)'
;MKDNLSASELSRPESLAELIGNISPAIYDNLKSAIELGKWSDGSRLSGDQMDKCTQAIILYEAENLPQQQRTGFGLPAGCSKQQKQ
;
A
#
# COMPACT_ATOMS: atom_id res chain seq x y z
N MET A 1 -18.68 18.18 -4.92
CA MET A 1 -19.26 17.57 -3.71
C MET A 1 -18.68 16.17 -3.65
N LYS A 2 -17.53 15.99 -2.99
CA LYS A 2 -16.72 14.76 -3.01
C LYS A 2 -16.18 14.52 -1.61
N ASP A 3 -17.06 14.18 -0.69
CA ASP A 3 -16.70 14.00 0.71
C ASP A 3 -17.86 13.33 1.43
N ASN A 4 -18.14 12.09 1.02
CA ASN A 4 -18.78 11.13 1.92
C ASN A 4 -18.06 9.80 1.79
N LEU A 5 -16.76 9.83 2.10
CA LEU A 5 -15.91 8.64 2.12
C LEU A 5 -16.21 7.89 3.42
N SER A 6 -17.18 6.98 3.35
CA SER A 6 -17.55 6.11 4.46
C SER A 6 -16.34 5.26 4.86
N ALA A 7 -16.11 5.07 6.15
CA ALA A 7 -14.99 4.29 6.70
C ALA A 7 -14.90 2.84 6.17
N SER A 8 -15.96 2.35 5.51
CA SER A 8 -16.02 1.06 4.81
C SER A 8 -15.33 1.04 3.43
N GLU A 9 -15.22 2.18 2.74
CA GLU A 9 -14.66 2.27 1.37
C GLU A 9 -13.13 2.22 1.34
N LEU A 10 -12.49 2.53 2.47
CA LEU A 10 -11.03 2.46 2.60
C LEU A 10 -10.51 1.02 2.58
N SER A 11 -11.38 0.03 2.81
CA SER A 11 -11.03 -1.38 2.65
C SER A 11 -11.03 -1.83 1.18
N ARG A 12 -11.52 -1.03 0.23
CA ARG A 12 -11.49 -1.36 -1.20
C ARG A 12 -11.17 -0.11 -2.01
N PRO A 13 -9.89 0.28 -2.05
CA PRO A 13 -9.50 1.44 -2.81
C PRO A 13 -9.80 1.24 -4.31
N GLU A 14 -10.68 2.08 -4.84
CA GLU A 14 -10.89 2.16 -6.28
C GLU A 14 -9.67 2.79 -6.97
N SER A 15 -8.89 3.63 -6.24
CA SER A 15 -7.73 4.34 -6.75
C SER A 15 -6.54 4.36 -5.79
N LEU A 16 -5.32 4.25 -6.35
CA LEU A 16 -4.05 4.32 -5.62
C LEU A 16 -3.90 5.62 -4.82
N ALA A 17 -4.33 6.76 -5.38
CA ALA A 17 -4.23 8.06 -4.72
C ALA A 17 -5.03 8.12 -3.41
N GLU A 18 -6.17 7.42 -3.35
CA GLU A 18 -7.01 7.39 -2.15
C GLU A 18 -6.39 6.56 -1.03
N LEU A 19 -5.66 5.50 -1.39
CA LEU A 19 -4.85 4.74 -0.43
C LEU A 19 -3.80 5.63 0.21
N ILE A 20 -2.97 6.27 -0.61
CA ILE A 20 -1.79 7.01 -0.14
C ILE A 20 -2.22 8.18 0.74
N GLY A 21 -3.28 8.90 0.35
CA GLY A 21 -3.76 10.06 1.09
C GLY A 21 -4.32 9.75 2.49
N ASN A 22 -4.69 8.50 2.76
CA ASN A 22 -5.31 8.09 4.03
C ASN A 22 -4.62 6.92 4.72
N ILE A 23 -3.45 6.47 4.24
CA ILE A 23 -2.82 5.27 4.79
C ILE A 23 -2.39 5.52 6.25
N SER A 24 -3.16 4.96 7.17
CA SER A 24 -2.82 4.87 8.59
C SER A 24 -2.12 3.53 8.86
N PRO A 25 -1.37 3.39 9.96
CA PRO A 25 -0.76 2.11 10.33
C PRO A 25 -1.78 0.95 10.40
N ALA A 26 -3.02 1.23 10.79
CA ALA A 26 -4.12 0.26 10.76
C ALA A 26 -4.55 -0.15 9.33
N ILE A 27 -4.49 0.77 8.37
CA ILE A 27 -4.80 0.48 6.97
C ILE A 27 -3.67 -0.32 6.34
N TYR A 28 -2.41 0.06 6.59
CA TYR A 28 -1.25 -0.71 6.16
C TYR A 28 -1.34 -2.18 6.57
N ASP A 29 -1.67 -2.45 7.84
CA ASP A 29 -1.80 -3.82 8.35
C ASP A 29 -2.95 -4.61 7.68
N ASN A 30 -4.09 -3.94 7.44
CA ASN A 30 -5.21 -4.53 6.70
C ASN A 30 -4.85 -4.82 5.24
N LEU A 31 -4.17 -3.90 4.54
CA LEU A 31 -3.73 -4.09 3.16
C LEU A 31 -2.77 -5.27 3.07
N LYS A 32 -1.81 -5.34 4.00
CA LYS A 32 -0.83 -6.43 4.07
C LYS A 32 -1.52 -7.77 4.29
N SER A 33 -2.40 -7.86 5.28
CA SER A 33 -3.21 -9.05 5.56
C SER A 33 -4.07 -9.47 4.36
N ALA A 34 -4.68 -8.50 3.67
CA ALA A 34 -5.52 -8.78 2.52
C ALA A 34 -4.73 -9.34 1.33
N ILE A 35 -3.52 -8.84 1.11
CA ILE A 35 -2.60 -9.33 0.07
C ILE A 35 -2.13 -10.76 0.42
N GLU A 36 -1.73 -11.00 1.66
CA GLU A 36 -1.25 -12.32 2.11
C GLU A 36 -2.33 -13.40 2.02
N LEU A 37 -3.57 -13.03 2.36
CA LEU A 37 -4.72 -13.94 2.32
C LEU A 37 -5.42 -14.00 0.97
N GLY A 38 -5.17 -13.05 0.07
CA GLY A 38 -5.92 -12.86 -1.19
C GLY A 38 -7.40 -12.50 -0.99
N LYS A 39 -7.78 -12.04 0.21
CA LYS A 39 -9.14 -11.70 0.60
C LYS A 39 -9.13 -10.57 1.62
N TRP A 40 -10.11 -9.69 1.51
CA TRP A 40 -10.37 -8.65 2.51
C TRP A 40 -10.88 -9.25 3.81
N SER A 41 -10.75 -8.51 4.91
CA SER A 41 -11.26 -8.89 6.24
C SER A 41 -12.78 -9.13 6.26
N ASP A 42 -13.49 -8.53 5.31
CA ASP A 42 -14.92 -8.75 5.03
C ASP A 42 -15.22 -10.14 4.40
N GLY A 43 -14.20 -10.90 3.99
CA GLY A 43 -14.34 -12.20 3.29
C GLY A 43 -14.44 -12.09 1.77
N SER A 44 -14.56 -10.86 1.31
CA SER A 44 -14.51 -10.40 -0.05
C SER A 44 -13.18 -10.71 -0.77
N ARG A 45 -13.21 -11.25 -2.00
CA ARG A 45 -11.98 -11.53 -2.78
C ARG A 45 -11.23 -10.26 -3.18
N LEU A 46 -9.89 -10.33 -3.11
CA LEU A 46 -8.99 -9.28 -3.58
C LEU A 46 -8.70 -9.49 -5.08
N SER A 47 -8.96 -8.49 -5.90
CA SER A 47 -8.61 -8.54 -7.33
C SER A 47 -7.12 -8.24 -7.55
N GLY A 48 -6.51 -8.80 -8.60
CA GLY A 48 -5.10 -8.55 -8.92
C GLY A 48 -4.77 -7.07 -9.12
N ASP A 49 -5.67 -6.33 -9.77
CA ASP A 49 -5.53 -4.88 -9.98
C ASP A 49 -5.62 -4.08 -8.66
N GLN A 50 -6.38 -4.60 -7.68
CA GLN A 50 -6.43 -4.02 -6.33
C GLN A 50 -5.17 -4.36 -5.55
N MET A 51 -4.71 -5.62 -5.62
CA MET A 51 -3.47 -6.09 -4.99
C MET A 51 -2.28 -5.25 -5.43
N ASP A 52 -2.16 -4.97 -6.74
CA ASP A 52 -1.09 -4.14 -7.28
C ASP A 52 -1.11 -2.72 -6.68
N LYS A 53 -2.28 -2.07 -6.67
CA LYS A 53 -2.45 -0.75 -6.04
C LYS A 53 -2.11 -0.77 -4.54
N CYS A 54 -2.57 -1.78 -3.82
CA CYS A 54 -2.29 -1.94 -2.39
C CYS A 54 -0.78 -2.10 -2.14
N THR A 55 -0.10 -2.89 -2.97
CA THR A 55 1.35 -3.09 -2.92
C THR A 55 2.10 -1.78 -3.19
N GLN A 56 1.72 -1.04 -4.23
CA GLN A 56 2.32 0.26 -4.54
C GLN A 56 2.12 1.28 -3.40
N ALA A 57 0.94 1.32 -2.80
CA ALA A 57 0.65 2.21 -1.67
C ALA A 57 1.49 1.88 -0.43
N ILE A 58 1.64 0.59 -0.11
CA ILE A 58 2.51 0.12 0.98
C ILE A 58 3.96 0.59 0.75
N ILE A 59 4.50 0.37 -0.45
CA ILE A 59 5.87 0.76 -0.78
C ILE A 59 6.07 2.27 -0.61
N LEU A 60 5.12 3.08 -1.08
CA LEU A 60 5.21 4.54 -0.94
C LEU A 60 5.11 4.98 0.53
N TYR A 61 4.19 4.40 1.29
CA TYR A 61 4.06 4.68 2.71
C TYR A 61 5.34 4.35 3.48
N GLU A 62 5.94 3.19 3.24
CA GLU A 62 7.21 2.80 3.84
C GLU A 62 8.35 3.72 3.39
N ALA A 63 8.29 4.24 2.16
CA ALA A 63 9.26 5.21 1.66
C ALA A 63 9.22 6.55 2.42
N GLU A 64 8.06 6.95 2.95
CA GLU A 64 7.89 8.20 3.70
C GLU A 64 7.98 7.99 5.22
N ASN A 65 7.51 6.86 5.74
CA ASN A 65 7.34 6.63 7.18
C ASN A 65 8.43 5.73 7.79
N LEU A 66 9.09 4.88 7.00
CA LEU A 66 10.10 3.94 7.50
C LEU A 66 11.52 4.30 7.00
N PRO A 67 12.55 4.09 7.84
CA PRO A 67 13.93 4.16 7.39
C PRO A 67 14.18 3.05 6.37
N GLN A 68 15.12 3.28 5.45
CA GLN A 68 15.42 2.36 4.35
C GLN A 68 15.58 0.91 4.82
N GLN A 69 16.19 0.69 5.99
CA GLN A 69 16.42 -0.64 6.57
C GLN A 69 15.15 -1.45 6.88
N GLN A 70 14.01 -0.78 7.04
CA GLN A 70 12.74 -1.40 7.39
C GLN A 70 11.74 -1.41 6.23
N ARG A 71 12.14 -0.90 5.05
CA ARG A 71 11.26 -0.86 3.86
C ARG A 71 11.16 -2.23 3.20
N THR A 72 10.00 -2.54 2.62
CA THR A 72 9.85 -3.71 1.77
C THR A 72 10.85 -3.64 0.61
N GLY A 73 11.62 -4.71 0.42
CA GLY A 73 12.67 -4.80 -0.61
C GLY A 73 14.06 -4.29 -0.16
N PHE A 74 14.22 -3.86 1.09
CA PHE A 74 15.55 -3.58 1.64
C PHE A 74 16.41 -4.85 1.66
N GLY A 75 17.54 -4.83 0.94
CA GLY A 75 18.44 -5.98 0.81
C GLY A 75 18.21 -6.83 -0.44
N LEU A 76 17.20 -6.54 -1.25
CA LEU A 76 17.22 -6.99 -2.65
C LEU A 76 18.42 -6.30 -3.32
N PRO A 77 19.26 -7.02 -4.09
CA PRO A 77 20.31 -6.37 -4.85
C PRO A 77 19.62 -5.39 -5.79
N ALA A 78 19.69 -4.11 -5.46
CA ALA A 78 19.19 -3.05 -6.32
C ALA A 78 20.06 -3.05 -7.57
N GLY A 79 19.70 -3.86 -8.56
CA GLY A 79 20.22 -3.80 -9.92
C GLY A 79 19.79 -2.53 -10.66
N CYS A 80 19.57 -1.43 -9.94
CA CYS A 80 19.36 -0.10 -10.49
C CYS A 80 20.44 0.83 -9.94
N SER A 81 21.62 0.72 -10.55
CA SER A 81 22.59 1.79 -10.56
C SER A 81 21.97 3.04 -11.19
N LYS A 82 21.50 3.98 -10.38
CA LYS A 82 21.62 5.38 -10.74
C LYS A 82 22.00 6.21 -9.54
N GLN A 83 23.26 6.61 -9.58
CA GLN A 83 23.84 7.67 -8.79
C GLN A 83 22.94 8.90 -8.93
N GLN A 84 22.26 9.28 -7.87
CA GLN A 84 21.73 10.64 -7.75
C GLN A 84 22.71 11.41 -6.88
N LYS A 85 23.78 11.86 -7.53
CA LYS A 85 24.78 12.76 -6.97
C LYS A 85 24.28 14.19 -7.15
N GLN A 86 24.39 14.90 -6.04
CA GLN A 86 24.16 16.32 -5.77
C GLN A 86 24.71 17.27 -6.84
#